data_AF-A0A957L9Y1-F1
#
_entry.id   AF-A0A957L9Y1-F1
#
_cell.length_a   1.000
_cell.length_b   1.000
_cell.length_c   1.000
_cell.angle_alpha   90.00
_cell.angle_beta   90.00
_cell.angle_gamma   90.00
#
_symmetry.space_group_name_H-M   'P 1'
#
loop_
_entity.id
_entity.type
_entity.pdbx_description
1 polymer ?
#
loop_
_entity_poly.entity_id
_entity_poly.type
_entity_poly.pdbx_seq_one_letter_code
_entity_poly.pdbx_strand_id
1 'polypeptide(L)'
;MLKKIVWVLLIIIVPFVVFELIALMPGAIEVAQTGMCPAAPTDIPPYPCTVGEYLNRMLFGGFAMIGHMMVLCSWSAVVFVGVIIWAVVRFVQRGKTPPAVNS
;
A
#
# COMPACT_ATOMS: atom_id res chain seq x y z
N MET A 1 -22.31 14.07 -0.78
CA MET A 1 -21.40 13.34 0.15
C MET A 1 -20.53 12.32 -0.55
N LEU A 2 -21.06 11.54 -1.51
CA LEU A 2 -20.33 10.52 -2.28
C LEU A 2 -18.97 10.97 -2.84
N LYS A 3 -18.89 12.15 -3.48
CA LYS A 3 -17.64 12.69 -4.04
C LYS A 3 -16.51 12.79 -3.00
N LYS A 4 -16.82 13.20 -1.76
CA LYS A 4 -15.81 13.34 -0.69
C LYS A 4 -15.30 11.98 -0.21
N ILE A 5 -16.18 10.99 -0.13
CA ILE A 5 -15.81 9.62 0.27
C ILE A 5 -14.90 9.00 -0.79
N VAL A 6 -15.23 9.14 -2.07
CA VAL A 6 -14.41 8.64 -3.19
C VAL A 6 -13.02 9.25 -3.16
N TRP A 7 -12.90 10.57 -2.96
CA TRP A 7 -11.59 11.23 -2.87
C TRP A 7 -10.75 10.72 -1.70
N VAL A 8 -11.36 10.54 -0.52
CA VAL A 8 -10.66 9.99 0.65
C VAL A 8 -10.19 8.56 0.39
N LEU A 9 -11.03 7.72 -0.20
CA LEU A 9 -10.66 6.35 -0.56
C LEU A 9 -9.53 6.31 -1.58
N LEU A 10 -9.54 7.17 -2.60
CA LEU A 10 -8.45 7.24 -3.57
C LEU A 10 -7.12 7.63 -2.91
N ILE A 11 -7.13 8.63 -2.02
CA ILE A 11 -5.91 9.06 -1.31
C ILE A 11 -5.36 7.94 -0.41
N ILE A 12 -6.20 7.06 0.11
CA ILE A 12 -5.77 5.94 0.97
C ILE A 12 -5.34 4.72 0.15
N ILE A 13 -6.07 4.37 -0.90
CA ILE A 13 -5.88 3.13 -1.65
C ILE A 13 -4.78 3.29 -2.71
N VAL A 14 -4.73 4.42 -3.42
CA VAL A 14 -3.78 4.61 -4.52
C VAL A 14 -2.32 4.49 -4.05
N PRO A 15 -1.88 5.13 -2.95
CA PRO A 15 -0.49 5.00 -2.51
C PRO A 15 -0.13 3.57 -2.11
N PHE A 16 -1.06 2.83 -1.50
CA PHE A 16 -0.87 1.42 -1.15
C PHE A 16 -0.64 0.57 -2.41
N VAL A 17 -1.51 0.71 -3.41
CA VAL A 17 -1.37 -0.03 -4.67
C VAL A 17 -0.09 0.36 -5.42
N VAL A 18 0.28 1.64 -5.42
CA VAL A 18 1.52 2.12 -6.04
C VAL A 18 2.75 1.52 -5.35
N PHE A 19 2.76 1.46 -4.02
CA PHE A 19 3.86 0.87 -3.27
C PHE A 19 4.07 -0.62 -3.59
N GLU A 20 2.98 -1.39 -3.61
CA GLU A 20 2.99 -2.80 -4.02
C GLU A 20 3.51 -2.98 -5.46
N LEU A 21 3.05 -2.15 -6.40
CA LEU A 21 3.52 -2.19 -7.79
C LEU A 21 5.01 -1.89 -7.90
N ILE A 22 5.51 -0.90 -7.16
CA ILE A 22 6.94 -0.55 -7.16
C ILE A 22 7.79 -1.72 -6.63
N ALA A 23 7.30 -2.45 -5.64
CA ALA A 23 8.01 -3.64 -5.12
C ALA A 23 8.03 -4.79 -6.13
N LEU A 24 6.97 -4.94 -6.95
CA LEU A 24 6.83 -6.02 -7.93
C LEU A 24 7.62 -5.78 -9.23
N MET A 25 7.67 -4.53 -9.70
CA MET A 25 8.20 -4.19 -11.04
C MET A 25 9.63 -4.64 -11.32
N PRO A 26 10.61 -4.48 -10.40
CA PRO A 26 12.01 -4.82 -10.70
C PRO A 26 12.19 -6.28 -11.12
N GLY A 27 11.59 -7.21 -10.37
CA GLY A 27 11.69 -8.63 -10.72
C GLY A 27 10.87 -9.02 -11.96
N ALA A 28 9.77 -8.32 -12.24
CA ALA A 28 9.03 -8.55 -13.49
C ALA A 28 9.84 -8.11 -14.72
N ILE A 29 10.58 -7.01 -14.63
CA ILE A 29 11.49 -6.53 -15.68
C ILE A 29 12.65 -7.51 -15.87
N GLU A 30 13.24 -8.00 -14.77
CA GLU A 30 14.33 -8.97 -14.81
C GLU A 30 13.89 -10.28 -15.50
N VAL A 31 12.71 -10.80 -15.17
CA VAL A 31 12.14 -11.99 -15.82
C VAL A 31 11.86 -11.71 -17.30
N ALA A 32 11.36 -10.52 -17.65
CA ALA A 32 11.13 -10.16 -19.05
C ALA A 32 12.42 -10.11 -19.88
N GLN A 33 13.55 -9.75 -19.25
CA GLN A 33 14.86 -9.65 -19.92
C GLN A 33 15.59 -10.99 -19.99
N THR A 34 15.50 -11.79 -18.92
CA THR A 34 16.32 -13.00 -18.76
C THR A 34 15.55 -14.30 -19.04
N GLY A 35 14.22 -14.27 -18.99
CA GLY A 35 13.37 -15.46 -19.02
C GLY A 35 13.52 -16.35 -17.78
N MET A 36 14.14 -15.86 -16.71
CA MET A 36 14.45 -16.62 -15.50
C MET A 36 13.76 -15.99 -14.29
N CYS A 37 13.07 -16.81 -13.50
CA CYS A 37 12.53 -16.42 -12.21
C CYS A 37 13.64 -16.34 -11.16
N PRO A 38 13.64 -15.30 -10.30
CA PRO A 38 14.58 -15.23 -9.19
C PRO A 38 14.31 -16.36 -8.18
N ALA A 39 15.36 -16.70 -7.43
CA ALA A 39 15.28 -17.72 -6.38
C ALA A 39 14.14 -17.40 -5.40
N ALA A 40 13.37 -18.42 -5.02
CA ALA A 40 12.36 -18.28 -3.97
C ALA A 40 13.00 -18.38 -2.60
N PRO A 41 12.46 -17.69 -1.57
CA PRO A 41 12.63 -18.12 -0.19
C PRO A 41 12.19 -19.59 -0.07
N THR A 42 12.94 -20.39 0.68
CA THR A 42 12.91 -21.88 0.73
C THR A 42 13.41 -22.55 -0.55
N ASP A 43 14.73 -22.77 -0.63
CA ASP A 43 15.47 -23.74 -1.46
C ASP A 43 15.17 -23.89 -2.96
N ILE A 44 14.34 -23.03 -3.57
CA ILE A 44 14.05 -23.11 -5.01
C ILE A 44 15.08 -22.28 -5.77
N PRO A 45 15.97 -22.93 -6.56
CA PRO A 45 16.93 -22.22 -7.39
C PRO A 45 16.24 -21.43 -8.50
N PRO A 46 16.94 -20.48 -9.15
CA PRO A 46 16.41 -19.80 -10.34
C PRO A 46 16.01 -20.82 -11.41
N TYR A 47 14.82 -20.63 -11.99
CA TYR A 47 14.25 -21.53 -13.00
C TYR A 47 13.66 -20.73 -14.16
N PRO A 48 13.62 -21.29 -15.38
CA PRO A 48 13.02 -20.63 -16.52
C PRO A 48 11.52 -20.44 -16.29
N CYS A 49 11.03 -19.21 -16.47
CA CYS A 49 9.62 -18.87 -16.27
C CYS A 49 9.22 -17.68 -17.13
N THR A 50 7.91 -17.55 -17.37
CA THR A 50 7.32 -16.38 -18.02
C THR A 50 7.05 -15.27 -17.01
N VAL A 51 6.92 -14.03 -17.51
CA VAL A 51 6.51 -12.88 -16.69
C VAL A 51 5.15 -13.13 -16.02
N GLY A 52 4.23 -13.81 -16.71
CA GLY A 52 2.92 -14.17 -16.16
C GLY A 52 3.02 -15.12 -14.97
N GLU A 53 3.88 -16.13 -15.04
CA GLU A 53 4.11 -17.07 -13.93
C GLU A 53 4.77 -16.39 -12.74
N TYR A 54 5.75 -15.49 -12.99
CA TYR A 54 6.36 -14.67 -11.95
C TYR A 54 5.31 -13.80 -11.23
N LEU A 55 4.47 -13.08 -11.99
CA LEU A 55 3.43 -12.22 -11.43
C LEU A 55 2.40 -13.04 -10.65
N ASN A 56 1.96 -14.19 -11.18
CA ASN A 56 1.04 -15.07 -10.49
C ASN A 56 1.61 -15.53 -9.14
N ARG A 57 2.89 -15.90 -9.11
CA ARG A 57 3.60 -16.28 -7.88
C ARG A 57 3.75 -15.12 -6.90
N MET A 58 4.03 -13.92 -7.38
CA MET A 58 4.19 -12.74 -6.53
C MET A 58 2.87 -12.10 -6.08
N LEU A 59 1.74 -12.45 -6.68
CA LEU A 59 0.41 -11.98 -6.27
C LEU A 59 -0.31 -12.99 -5.38
N PHE A 60 -0.14 -14.29 -5.64
CA PHE A 60 -0.92 -15.35 -5.01
C PHE A 60 -0.07 -16.39 -4.27
N GLY A 61 1.26 -16.30 -4.31
CA GLY A 61 2.13 -17.20 -3.57
C GLY A 61 1.96 -17.01 -2.05
N GLY A 62 2.13 -18.10 -1.28
CA GLY A 62 1.97 -18.05 0.17
C GLY A 62 2.88 -17.01 0.85
N PHE A 63 4.15 -16.94 0.44
CA PHE A 63 5.08 -15.91 0.94
C PHE A 63 4.72 -14.49 0.48
N ALA A 64 4.23 -14.35 -0.75
CA ALA A 64 3.76 -13.05 -1.24
C ALA A 64 2.56 -12.55 -0.42
N MET A 65 1.62 -13.44 -0.08
CA MET A 65 0.49 -13.11 0.77
C MET A 65 0.93 -12.61 2.16
N ILE A 66 1.95 -13.24 2.75
CA ILE A 66 2.54 -12.76 4.01
C ILE A 66 3.09 -11.34 3.83
N GLY A 67 3.82 -11.08 2.74
CA GLY A 67 4.31 -9.74 2.39
C GLY A 67 3.17 -8.72 2.30
N HIS A 68 2.14 -9.01 1.50
CA HIS A 68 0.96 -8.14 1.36
C HIS A 68 0.27 -7.87 2.70
N MET A 69 0.15 -8.88 3.57
CA MET A 69 -0.42 -8.69 4.91
C MET A 69 0.44 -7.79 5.79
N MET A 70 1.78 -7.91 5.73
CA MET A 70 2.68 -7.03 6.46
C MET A 70 2.59 -5.57 5.97
N VAL A 71 2.52 -5.37 4.66
CA VAL A 71 2.34 -4.03 4.08
C VAL A 71 0.98 -3.46 4.43
N LEU A 72 -0.09 -4.27 4.37
CA LEU A 72 -1.45 -3.86 4.74
C LEU A 72 -1.54 -3.46 6.22
N CYS A 73 -0.97 -4.26 7.12
CA CYS A 73 -0.90 -3.94 8.54
C CYS A 73 -0.14 -2.64 8.77
N SER A 74 1.02 -2.47 8.15
CA SER A 74 1.84 -1.26 8.28
C SER A 74 1.11 -0.02 7.74
N TRP A 75 0.44 -0.15 6.59
CA TRP A 75 -0.33 0.93 5.98
C TRP A 75 -1.55 1.31 6.83
N SER A 76 -2.27 0.32 7.37
CA SER A 76 -3.41 0.59 8.26
C SER A 76 -2.99 1.34 9.52
N ALA A 77 -1.81 1.05 10.07
CA ALA A 77 -1.24 1.80 11.19
C ALA A 77 -0.95 3.26 10.81
N VAL A 78 -0.35 3.51 9.64
CA VAL A 78 -0.10 4.88 9.14
C VAL A 78 -1.40 5.66 8.98
N VAL A 79 -2.42 5.05 8.35
CA VAL A 79 -3.73 5.68 8.18
C VAL A 79 -4.38 5.98 9.52
N PHE A 80 -4.33 5.04 10.47
CA PHE A 80 -4.89 5.21 11.80
C PHE A 80 -4.24 6.36 12.57
N VAL A 81 -2.91 6.43 12.58
CA VAL A 81 -2.16 7.53 13.18
C VAL A 81 -2.52 8.86 12.51
N GLY A 82 -2.63 8.90 11.18
CA GLY A 82 -3.05 10.08 10.43
C GLY A 82 -4.46 10.57 10.84
N VAL A 83 -5.40 9.64 11.05
CA VAL A 83 -6.76 9.97 11.52
C VAL A 83 -6.73 10.53 12.94
N ILE A 84 -5.94 9.94 13.86
CA ILE A 84 -5.80 10.46 15.22
C ILE A 84 -5.22 11.88 15.20
N ILE A 85 -4.14 12.10 14.47
CA ILE A 85 -3.51 13.42 14.35
C ILE A 85 -4.52 14.44 13.80
N TRP A 86 -5.25 14.09 12.74
CA TRP A 86 -6.28 14.95 12.17
C TRP A 86 -7.39 15.29 13.19
N ALA A 87 -7.85 14.31 13.97
CA ALA A 87 -8.86 14.51 15.00
C ALA A 87 -8.36 15.45 16.11
N VAL A 88 -7.11 15.27 16.59
CA VAL A 88 -6.49 16.14 17.60
C VAL A 88 -6.35 17.57 17.08
N VAL A 89 -5.86 17.76 15.85
CA VAL A 89 -5.74 19.09 15.24
C VAL A 89 -7.09 19.79 15.16
N ARG A 90 -8.14 19.07 14.75
CA ARG A 90 -9.52 19.62 14.70
C ARG A 90 -10.04 20.00 16.08
N PHE A 91 -9.76 19.21 17.09
CA PHE A 91 -10.17 19.50 18.47
C PHE A 91 -9.48 20.76 19.00
N VAL A 92 -8.17 20.87 18.81
CA VAL A 92 -7.39 22.06 19.21
C VAL A 92 -7.87 23.32 18.49
N GLN A 93 -8.16 23.23 17.19
CA GLN A 93 -8.67 24.36 16.41
C GLN A 93 -10.04 24.86 16.89
N ARG A 94 -10.94 23.95 17.31
CA ARG A 94 -12.25 24.31 17.88
C ARG A 94 -12.13 25.01 19.23
N GLY A 95 -11.11 24.70 20.03
CA GLY A 95 -10.86 25.38 21.31
C GLY A 95 -10.27 26.79 21.16
N LYS A 96 -9.78 27.16 19.98
CA LYS A 96 -9.14 28.46 19.71
C LYS A 96 -10.04 29.49 19.02
N THR A 97 -11.26 29.13 18.62
CA THR A 97 -12.23 30.10 18.09
C THR A 97 -12.82 30.92 19.25
N PRO A 98 -12.56 32.23 19.36
CA PRO A 98 -13.25 33.06 20.35
C PRO A 98 -14.76 33.05 20.06
N PRO A 99 -15.62 33.09 21.09
CA PRO A 99 -17.06 33.21 20.86
C PRO A 99 -17.31 34.45 20.00
N ALA A 100 -18.11 34.28 18.94
CA ALA A 100 -18.57 35.39 18.13
C ALA A 100 -19.27 36.40 19.04
N VAL A 101 -18.64 37.55 19.26
CA VAL A 101 -19.27 38.70 19.91
C VAL A 101 -20.32 39.19 18.92
N ASN A 102 -21.56 38.78 19.14
CA ASN A 102 -22.70 39.32 18.40
C ASN A 102 -22.81 40.81 18.78
N SER A 103 -22.43 41.68 17.84
CA SER A 103 -22.76 43.11 17.83
C SER A 103 -24.18 43.33 17.33
#